data_AF-A0AAV8WXR7-F1
#
_entry.id   AF-A0AAV8WXR7-F1
#
_cell.length_a   1.000
_cell.length_b   1.000
_cell.length_c   1.000
_cell.angle_alpha   90.00
_cell.angle_beta   90.00
_cell.angle_gamma   90.00
#
_symmetry.space_group_name_H-M   'P 1'
#
loop_
_entity.id
_entity.type
_entity.pdbx_description
1 polymer ?
#
loop_
_entity_poly.entity_id
_entity_poly.type
_entity_poly.pdbx_seq_one_letter_code
_entity_poly.pdbx_strand_id
1 'polypeptide(L)' 'MHNGKGAVTGMLKTGTKGLYVFDKEGQHYQVSPPCILDFYVHESRQRNGLGKQLFEHMLKVSIFI' A
#
# COMPACT_ATOMS: atom_id res chain seq x y z
N MET A 1 -26.83 1.30 -8.30
CA MET A 1 -26.72 0.41 -7.12
C MET A 1 -26.33 -0.97 -7.62
N HIS A 2 -25.38 -1.68 -6.99
CA HIS A 2 -24.84 -2.96 -7.47
C HIS A 2 -25.75 -4.19 -7.20
N ASN A 3 -27.08 -4.02 -7.10
CA ASN A 3 -28.06 -5.09 -6.89
C ASN A 3 -27.65 -6.17 -5.85
N GLY A 4 -26.99 -5.77 -4.76
CA GLY A 4 -26.52 -6.67 -3.70
C GLY A 4 -25.28 -7.53 -4.01
N LYS A 5 -24.64 -7.39 -5.17
CA LYS A 5 -23.51 -8.23 -5.61
C LYS A 5 -22.12 -7.78 -5.12
N GLY A 6 -22.07 -6.80 -4.21
CA GLY A 6 -20.83 -6.16 -3.78
C GLY A 6 -20.22 -5.22 -4.82
N ALA A 7 -19.23 -4.43 -4.41
CA ALA A 7 -18.49 -3.51 -5.26
C ALA A 7 -17.05 -3.38 -4.76
N VAL A 8 -16.10 -3.30 -5.68
CA VAL A 8 -14.71 -2.98 -5.33
C VAL A 8 -14.64 -1.50 -4.97
N THR A 9 -14.14 -1.19 -3.77
CA THR A 9 -14.08 0.19 -3.25
C THR A 9 -12.68 0.79 -3.29
N GLY A 10 -11.66 0.00 -3.59
CA GLY A 10 -10.27 0.42 -3.63
C GLY A 10 -9.30 -0.75 -3.78
N MET A 11 -8.01 -0.43 -3.87
CA MET A 11 -6.91 -1.38 -4.03
C MET A 11 -5.64 -0.82 -3.41
N LEU A 12 -4.82 -1.69 -2.81
CA LEU A 12 -3.45 -1.40 -2.39
C LEU A 12 -2.54 -2.47 -3.01
N LYS A 13 -1.61 -2.06 -3.87
CA LYS A 13 -0.63 -2.93 -4.52
C LYS A 13 0.73 -2.73 -3.87
N THR A 14 1.36 -3.82 -3.44
CA THR A 14 2.69 -3.80 -2.83
C THR A 14 3.65 -4.77 -3.52
N GLY A 15 4.95 -4.65 -3.22
CA GLY A 15 5.95 -5.62 -3.62
C GLY A 15 7.36 -5.22 -3.19
N THR A 16 8.25 -6.20 -3.08
CA THR A 16 9.67 -5.97 -2.78
C THR A 16 10.39 -5.41 -4.01
N LYS A 17 11.22 -4.38 -3.84
CA LYS A 17 11.98 -3.77 -4.94
C LYS A 17 13.44 -3.57 -4.55
N GLY A 18 14.34 -3.96 -5.45
CA GLY A 18 15.76 -3.60 -5.32
C GLY A 18 15.93 -2.11 -5.59
N LEU A 19 16.40 -1.37 -4.59
CA LEU A 19 16.58 0.08 -4.65
C LEU A 19 18.00 0.46 -4.21
N TYR A 20 18.52 1.54 -4.79
CA TYR A 20 19.65 2.29 -4.24
C TYR A 20 19.08 3.48 -3.48
N VAL A 21 19.26 3.50 -2.17
CA VAL A 21 18.78 4.58 -1.28
C VAL A 21 19.95 5.37 -0.73
N PHE A 22 19.76 6.68 -0.59
CA PHE A 22 20.74 7.57 0.02
C PHE A 22 20.29 7.90 1.45
N ASP A 23 21.23 7.89 2.39
CA ASP A 23 20.98 8.45 3.71
C ASP A 23 21.18 9.97 3.75
N LYS A 24 21.07 10.54 4.95
CA LYS A 24 21.19 11.99 5.17
C LYS A 24 22.62 12.52 4.96
N GLU A 25 23.62 11.65 5.03
CA GLU A 25 25.04 11.97 4.83
C GLU A 25 25.45 11.80 3.36
N GLY A 26 24.53 11.32 2.51
CA GLY A 26 24.75 11.10 1.08
C GLY A 26 25.38 9.74 0.77
N GLN A 27 25.56 8.87 1.77
CA GLN A 27 26.02 7.50 1.56
C GLN A 27 24.89 6.69 0.92
N HIS A 28 25.22 5.85 -0.06
CA HIS A 28 24.26 5.02 -0.76
C HIS A 28 24.30 3.56 -0.29
N TYR A 29 23.13 2.91 -0.29
CA TYR A 29 22.93 1.52 0.11
C TYR A 29 22.04 0.81 -0.89
N GLN A 30 22.39 -0.43 -1.21
CA GLN A 30 21.51 -1.32 -1.95
C GLN A 30 20.60 -2.07 -0.97
N VAL A 31 19.29 -1.92 -1.14
CA VAL A 31 18.27 -2.50 -0.26
C VAL A 31 17.17 -3.17 -1.07
N SER A 32 16.43 -4.08 -0.44
CA SER A 32 15.22 -4.69 -1.03
C SER A 32 14.02 -4.53 -0.09
N PRO A 33 13.51 -3.30 0.14
CA PRO A 33 12.40 -3.07 1.06
C PRO A 33 11.05 -3.48 0.45
N PRO A 34 10.03 -3.73 1.30
CA PRO A 34 8.65 -3.73 0.85
C PRO A 34 8.26 -2.33 0.39
N CYS A 35 7.64 -2.22 -0.78
CA CYS A 35 7.21 -0.95 -1.36
C CYS A 35 5.70 -0.96 -1.63
N ILE A 36 5.10 0.21 -1.51
CA ILE A 36 3.77 0.49 -2.05
C ILE A 36 3.96 0.91 -3.49
N LEU A 37 3.28 0.22 -4.40
CA LEU A 37 3.39 0.41 -5.84
C LEU A 37 2.19 1.13 -6.43
N ASP A 38 1.03 1.00 -5.80
CA ASP A 38 -0.20 1.70 -6.16
C ASP A 38 -1.16 1.69 -4.97
N PHE A 39 -1.91 2.78 -4.79
CA PHE A 39 -2.86 2.90 -3.70
C PHE A 39 -4.02 3.81 -4.09
N TYR A 40 -5.21 3.21 -4.19
CA TYR A 40 -6.40 3.87 -4.68
C TYR A 40 -7.64 3.50 -3.87
N VAL A 41 -8.51 4.49 -3.63
CA VAL A 41 -9.85 4.32 -3.08
C VAL A 41 -10.78 5.11 -3.98
N HIS A 42 -11.86 4.47 -4.42
CA HIS A 42 -12.87 5.09 -5.28
C HIS A 42 -13.34 6.41 -4.68
N GLU A 43 -13.43 7.46 -5.49
CA GLU A 43 -13.55 8.86 -5.05
C GLU A 43 -14.78 9.05 -4.14
N SER A 44 -15.92 8.45 -4.52
CA SER A 44 -17.16 8.48 -3.72
C SER A 44 -17.08 7.79 -2.36
N ARG A 45 -15.97 7.10 -2.07
CA ARG A 45 -15.72 6.36 -0.83
C ARG A 45 -14.50 6.86 -0.06
N GLN A 46 -13.77 7.85 -0.57
CA GLN A 46 -12.64 8.44 0.12
C GLN A 46 -13.06 9.11 1.45
N ARG A 47 -12.08 9.37 2.33
CA ARG A 47 -12.26 9.99 3.67
C ARG A 47 -13.16 9.22 4.65
N ASN A 48 -13.57 7.99 4.32
CA ASN A 48 -14.33 7.09 5.20
C ASN A 48 -13.48 6.01 5.88
N GLY A 49 -12.15 6.15 5.89
CA GLY A 49 -11.24 5.21 6.56
C GLY A 49 -10.89 3.93 5.77
N LEU A 50 -11.45 3.71 4.58
CA LEU A 50 -11.14 2.52 3.76
C LEU A 50 -9.65 2.40 3.39
N GLY A 51 -8.99 3.52 3.09
CA GLY A 51 -7.55 3.51 2.83
C GLY A 51 -6.75 3.03 4.05
N LYS A 52 -7.13 3.49 5.25
CA LYS A 52 -6.53 3.03 6.50
C LYS A 52 -6.71 1.52 6.68
N GLN A 53 -7.91 0.99 6.42
CA GLN A 53 -8.19 -0.45 6.52
C GLN A 53 -7.34 -1.29 5.56
N LEU A 54 -7.21 -0.86 4.29
CA LEU A 54 -6.35 -1.51 3.30
C LEU A 54 -4.89 -1.52 3.78
N PHE A 55 -4.40 -0.39 4.28
CA PHE A 55 -3.02 -0.24 4.74
C PHE A 55 -2.73 -1.06 6.01
N GLU A 56 -3.62 -1.03 7.00
CA GLU A 56 -3.50 -1.83 8.22
C GLU A 56 -3.53 -3.32 7.94
N HIS A 57 -4.37 -3.77 6.98
CA HIS A 57 -4.37 -5.16 6.55
C HIS A 57 -3.05 -5.53 5.89
N MET A 58 -2.53 -4.70 4.99
CA MET A 58 -1.22 -4.91 4.36
C MET A 58 -0.11 -5.02 5.41
N LEU A 59 -0.08 -4.13 6.40
CA LEU A 59 0.89 -4.21 7.50
C LEU A 59 0.79 -5.54 8.25
N LYS A 60 -0.43 -5.99 8.58
CA LYS A 60 -0.64 -7.28 9.28
C LYS A 60 -0.17 -8.49 8.47
N VAL A 61 -0.35 -8.46 7.15
CA VAL A 61 0.07 -9.57 6.26
C VAL A 61 1.57 -9.55 6.03
N SER A 62 2.18 -8.37 5.86
CA SER A 62 3.60 -8.23 5.53
C SER A 62 4.54 -8.29 6.75
N ILE A 63 4.04 -8.09 7.98
CA ILE A 63 4.86 -8.07 9.21
C ILE A 63 4.93 -9.44 9.93
N PHE A 64 4.53 -10.55 9.28
CA PHE A 64 4.99 -11.88 9.73
C PHE A 64 6.46 -12.09 9.32
N ILE A 65 7.35 -11.42 10.05
CA ILE A 65 8.78 -11.72 10.14
C ILE A 65 9.02 -12.35 11.52
#